data_AF-A0A661JGP2-F1
#
_entry.id   AF-A0A661JGP2-F1
#
_cell.length_a   1.000
_cell.length_b   1.000
_cell.length_c   1.000
_cell.angle_alpha   90.00
_cell.angle_beta   90.00
_cell.angle_gamma   90.00
#
_symmetry.space_group_name_H-M   'P 1'
#
loop_
_entity.id
_entity.type
_entity.pdbx_description
1 polymer ?
#
loop_
_entity_poly.entity_id
_entity_poly.type
_entity_poly.pdbx_seq_one_letter_code
_entity_poly.pdbx_strand_id
1 'polypeptide(L)' 'MSIARKFEKSPERLAMEIIGKPSENAYKHLRRYSLTRAEAAEVVALFKGIDGKLYGAISEIASAIKDAILLSTKVMGG' A
#
# COMPACT_ATOMS: atom_id res chain seq x y z
N MET A 1 8.37 -21.42 -5.76
CA MET A 1 7.58 -20.83 -6.86
C MET A 1 7.19 -19.42 -6.44
N SER A 2 7.82 -18.39 -7.01
CA SER A 2 7.46 -16.99 -6.71
C SER A 2 6.10 -16.70 -7.35
N ILE A 3 5.05 -16.70 -6.54
CA ILE A 3 3.71 -16.29 -6.99
C ILE A 3 3.80 -14.79 -7.26
N ALA A 4 4.09 -14.42 -8.51
CA ALA A 4 3.93 -13.06 -8.97
C ALA A 4 2.43 -12.73 -8.84
N ARG A 5 2.04 -12.07 -7.73
CA ARG A 5 0.71 -11.48 -7.60
C ARG A 5 0.52 -10.59 -8.84
N LYS A 6 -0.46 -10.92 -9.69
CA LYS A 6 -0.83 -10.03 -10.80
C LYS A 6 -1.43 -8.78 -10.18
N PHE A 7 -0.68 -7.69 -10.19
CA PHE A 7 -1.17 -6.40 -9.78
C PHE A 7 -2.07 -5.85 -10.88
N GLU A 8 -3.33 -5.59 -10.54
CA GLU A 8 -4.26 -4.94 -11.46
C GLU A 8 -3.88 -3.47 -11.72
N LYS A 9 -3.08 -2.86 -10.83
CA LYS A 9 -2.65 -1.46 -10.90
C LYS A 9 -1.20 -1.29 -10.44
N SER A 10 -0.50 -0.29 -10.99
CA SER A 10 0.84 0.07 -10.52
C SER A 10 0.79 0.74 -9.13
N PRO A 11 1.87 0.63 -8.32
CA PRO A 11 1.96 1.30 -7.02
C PRO A 11 1.74 2.81 -7.09
N GLU A 12 2.22 3.48 -8.14
CA GLU A 12 2.03 4.92 -8.37
C GLU A 12 0.56 5.26 -8.61
N ARG A 13 -0.15 4.41 -9.36
CA ARG A 13 -1.58 4.61 -9.58
C ARG A 13 -2.37 4.44 -8.29
N LEU A 14 -2.01 3.47 -7.46
CA LEU A 14 -2.61 3.29 -6.13
C LEU A 14 -2.32 4.48 -5.22
N ALA A 15 -1.08 4.99 -5.20
CA ALA A 15 -0.70 6.16 -4.44
C ALA A 15 -1.52 7.41 -4.81
N MET A 16 -1.68 7.69 -6.12
CA MET A 16 -2.54 8.78 -6.61
C MET A 16 -4.01 8.62 -6.19
N GLU A 17 -4.49 7.37 -6.09
CA GLU A 17 -5.89 7.09 -5.75
C GLU A 17 -6.16 7.16 -4.24
N ILE A 18 -5.15 7.09 -3.37
CA ILE A 18 -5.33 7.09 -1.91
C ILE A 18 -4.87 8.37 -1.22
N ILE A 19 -4.01 9.17 -1.84
CA ILE A 19 -3.56 10.44 -1.27
C ILE A 19 -4.77 11.37 -1.01
N GLY A 20 -4.76 12.05 0.14
CA GLY A 20 -5.86 12.91 0.58
C GLY A 20 -7.13 12.19 1.02
N LYS A 21 -7.23 10.85 0.87
CA LYS A 21 -8.37 10.09 1.39
C LYS A 21 -8.24 9.84 2.89
N PRO A 22 -9.36 9.67 3.60
CA PRO A 22 -9.36 9.14 4.96
C PRO A 22 -8.64 7.80 5.03
N SER A 23 -7.89 7.58 6.11
CA SER A 23 -7.09 6.38 6.36
C SER A 23 -7.88 5.08 6.22
N GLU A 24 -9.13 5.03 6.67
CA GLU A 24 -9.99 3.85 6.46
C GLU A 24 -10.30 3.58 4.98
N ASN A 25 -10.52 4.62 4.19
CA ASN A 25 -10.83 4.50 2.77
C ASN A 25 -9.58 4.08 1.99
N ALA A 26 -8.42 4.65 2.32
CA ALA A 26 -7.14 4.23 1.77
C ALA A 26 -6.85 2.76 2.10
N TYR A 27 -7.06 2.34 3.35
CA TYR A 27 -6.90 0.95 3.79
C TYR A 27 -7.79 -0.01 2.97
N LYS A 28 -9.09 0.29 2.85
CA LYS A 28 -10.03 -0.52 2.07
C LYS A 28 -9.62 -0.59 0.59
N HIS A 29 -9.12 0.51 0.04
CA HIS A 29 -8.65 0.58 -1.34
C HIS A 29 -7.42 -0.32 -1.56
N LEU A 30 -6.41 -0.22 -0.71
CA LEU A 30 -5.21 -1.07 -0.77
C LEU A 30 -5.54 -2.56 -0.62
N ARG A 31 -6.46 -2.91 0.29
CA ARG A 31 -6.96 -4.29 0.47
C ARG A 31 -7.64 -4.85 -0.77
N ARG A 32 -8.33 -4.01 -1.55
CA ARG A 32 -8.99 -4.41 -2.79
C ARG A 32 -7.99 -4.75 -3.90
N TYR A 33 -6.81 -4.14 -3.88
CA TYR A 33 -5.77 -4.28 -4.90
C TYR A 33 -4.57 -5.12 -4.40
N SER A 34 -4.88 -6.21 -3.68
CA SER A 34 -3.95 -7.30 -3.35
C SER A 34 -2.92 -7.05 -2.24
N LEU A 35 -3.09 -5.99 -1.44
CA LEU A 35 -2.38 -5.89 -0.15
C LEU A 35 -3.11 -6.68 0.95
N THR A 36 -2.35 -7.33 1.81
CA THR A 36 -2.82 -8.00 3.03
C THR A 36 -3.23 -6.97 4.08
N ARG A 37 -3.82 -7.46 5.18
CA ARG A 37 -4.18 -6.63 6.33
C ARG A 37 -2.99 -5.86 6.89
N ALA A 38 -1.85 -6.53 7.05
CA ALA A 38 -0.65 -5.94 7.63
C ALA A 38 -0.02 -4.91 6.68
N GLU A 39 0.23 -5.29 5.43
CA GLU A 39 0.82 -4.39 4.42
C GLU A 39 0.01 -3.09 4.24
N ALA A 40 -1.31 -3.21 4.12
CA ALA A 40 -2.17 -2.03 3.97
C ALA A 40 -2.18 -1.16 5.23
N ALA A 41 -2.10 -1.77 6.43
CA ALA A 41 -2.06 -1.02 7.67
C ALA A 41 -0.72 -0.28 7.84
N GLU A 42 0.40 -0.91 7.47
CA GLU A 42 1.74 -0.29 7.50
C GLU A 42 1.79 0.92 6.58
N VAL A 43 1.40 0.77 5.31
CA VAL A 43 1.36 1.89 4.36
C VAL A 43 0.48 3.03 4.88
N VAL A 44 -0.71 2.73 5.40
CA VAL A 44 -1.59 3.76 5.95
C VAL A 44 -0.96 4.43 7.17
N ALA A 45 -0.35 3.68 8.08
CA ALA A 45 0.26 4.22 9.29
C ALA A 45 1.44 5.16 8.97
N LEU A 46 2.24 4.85 7.95
CA LEU A 46 3.39 5.66 7.53
C LEU A 46 2.98 7.06 7.01
N PHE A 47 1.83 7.16 6.33
CA PHE A 47 1.40 8.38 5.65
C PHE A 47 0.19 9.06 6.29
N LYS A 48 -0.33 8.53 7.40
CA LYS A 48 -1.50 9.09 8.09
C LYS A 48 -1.12 10.40 8.80
N GLY A 49 -1.77 11.49 8.40
CA GLY A 49 -1.74 12.77 9.08
C GLY A 49 -2.62 12.83 10.33
N ILE A 50 -2.48 13.92 11.09
CA ILE A 50 -3.19 14.15 12.36
C ILE A 50 -4.71 14.22 12.16
N ASP A 51 -5.17 14.72 11.00
CA ASP A 51 -6.59 14.77 10.61
C ASP A 51 -7.15 13.41 10.15
N GLY A 52 -6.33 12.36 10.16
CA GLY A 52 -6.70 11.01 9.74
C GLY A 52 -6.69 10.75 8.23
N LYS A 53 -6.19 11.67 7.40
CA LYS A 53 -6.01 11.48 5.94
C LYS A 53 -4.59 11.08 5.58
N LEU A 54 -4.38 10.54 4.37
CA LEU A 54 -3.03 10.23 3.87
C LEU A 54 -2.37 11.44 3.20
N TYR A 55 -1.11 11.70 3.58
CA TYR A 55 -0.24 12.72 2.98
C TYR A 55 1.15 12.14 2.68
N GLY A 56 1.87 12.77 1.75
CA GLY A 56 3.21 12.34 1.34
C GLY A 56 3.41 12.52 -0.17
N ALA A 57 4.64 12.35 -0.66
CA ALA A 57 4.85 12.34 -2.10
C ALA A 57 4.31 11.04 -2.72
N ILE A 58 3.75 11.14 -3.93
CA ILE A 58 3.25 9.96 -4.67
C ILE A 58 4.35 8.90 -4.80
N SER A 59 5.60 9.30 -5.06
CA SER A 59 6.75 8.41 -5.18
C SER A 59 7.10 7.68 -3.89
N GLU A 60 6.93 8.33 -2.73
CA GLU A 60 7.17 7.72 -1.41
C GLU A 60 6.08 6.71 -1.08
N ILE A 61 4.83 7.07 -1.29
CA ILE A 61 3.67 6.18 -1.07
C ILE A 61 3.77 4.96 -2.00
N ALA A 62 4.11 5.19 -3.28
CA ALA A 62 4.30 4.11 -4.26
C ALA A 62 5.46 3.18 -3.86
N SER A 63 6.56 3.72 -3.36
CA SER A 63 7.69 2.92 -2.88
C SER A 63 7.30 2.09 -1.66
N ALA A 64 6.61 2.66 -0.67
CA ALA A 64 6.13 1.93 0.49
C ALA A 64 5.16 0.79 0.13
N ILE A 65 4.26 1.03 -0.83
CA ILE A 65 3.37 -0.02 -1.37
C ILE A 65 4.21 -1.15 -1.98
N LYS A 66 5.18 -0.80 -2.82
CA LYS A 66 6.07 -1.75 -3.49
C LYS A 66 6.91 -2.55 -2.48
N ASP A 67 7.44 -1.89 -1.46
CA ASP A 67 8.27 -2.50 -0.42
C ASP A 67 7.45 -3.46 0.45
N ALA A 68 6.25 -3.04 0.88
CA ALA A 68 5.35 -3.90 1.66
C ALA A 68 5.02 -5.20 0.90
N ILE A 69 4.79 -5.10 -0.40
CA ILE A 69 4.56 -6.24 -1.29
C ILE A 69 5.81 -7.13 -1.39
N LEU A 70 6.98 -6.55 -1.63
CA LEU A 70 8.23 -7.30 -1.83
C LEU A 70 8.68 -8.01 -0.54
N LEU A 71 8.50 -7.37 0.61
CA LEU A 71 8.79 -7.95 1.92
C LEU A 71 7.96 -9.22 2.14
N SER A 72 6.65 -9.19 1.86
CA SER A 72 5.80 -10.39 1.99
C SER A 72 6.19 -11.54 1.06
N THR A 73 6.68 -11.25 -0.15
CA THR A 73 7.18 -12.32 -1.04
C THR A 73 8.47 -12.97 -0.54
N LYS A 74 9.24 -12.27 0.29
CA LYS A 74 10.50 -12.78 0.86
C LYS A 74 10.27 -13.69 2.07
N VAL A 75 9.20 -13.48 2.85
CA VAL A 75 8.91 -14.28 4.06
C VAL A 75 8.33 -15.67 3.76
N MET A 76 7.71 -15.89 2.59
CA MET A 76 7.11 -17.19 2.22
C MET A 76 8.07 -18.19 1.55
N GLY A 77 9.36 -17.87 1.44
CA GLY A 77 10.38 -18.71 0.78
C GLY A 77 11.48 -19.25 1.70
N GLY A 78 11.34 -19.10 3.02
CA GLY A 78 12.29 -19.59 4.03
C GLY A 78 11.81 -20.86 4.71
#